data_AF-A0A429BQ53-F1
#
_entry.id   AF-A0A429BQ53-F1
#
_cell.length_a   1.000
_cell.length_b   1.000
_cell.length_c   1.000
_cell.angle_alpha   90.00
_cell.angle_beta   90.00
_cell.angle_gamma   90.00
#
_symmetry.space_group_name_H-M   'P 1'
#
loop_
_entity.id
_entity.type
_entity.pdbx_description
1 polymer ?
#
loop_
_entity_poly.entity_id
_entity_poly.type
_entity_poly.pdbx_seq_one_letter_code
_entity_poly.pdbx_strand_id
1 'polypeptide(L)'
;MPVLLVAGCGTAGGVPVPREDRTSAPAVAPRVDPATAEQAFSLLRQLDGAWKRRDCAAVRDLTTWAERTLGGRACEATGNGRPARPADPVYLLPDEGDWFAALAREPSPAYYLFFLEDGRWRLGAGPVPVPGEPVRKAGDAPSSLVRQARLVPQRHLTYLTDPAGVAGVRFPPGDPLRALLKDVTGRRADVELYGTRTLAVPVEAGSVLVFDALRLTYKGGRTDLVEMATLVGAGNKLRTLGLRRARAS
;
A
#
# COMPACT_ATOMS: atom_id res chain seq x y z
N MET A 1 -2.41 -53.22 -46.11
CA MET A 1 -1.55 -52.05 -46.43
C MET A 1 -1.59 -51.82 -47.93
N PRO A 2 -1.52 -50.59 -48.46
CA PRO A 2 -1.54 -49.29 -47.78
C PRO A 2 -2.88 -48.55 -47.94
N VAL A 3 -2.91 -47.26 -47.57
CA VAL A 3 -4.07 -46.34 -47.54
C VAL A 3 -4.02 -45.37 -48.72
N LEU A 4 -5.18 -44.90 -49.20
CA LEU A 4 -5.31 -43.53 -49.75
C LEU A 4 -6.78 -43.03 -49.70
N LEU A 5 -6.96 -41.84 -49.12
CA LEU A 5 -8.23 -41.10 -49.08
C LEU A 5 -8.31 -40.10 -50.25
N VAL A 6 -9.52 -39.84 -50.79
CA VAL A 6 -9.96 -38.49 -51.18
C VAL A 6 -11.46 -38.31 -50.90
N ALA A 7 -11.83 -37.09 -50.48
CA ALA A 7 -13.10 -36.63 -49.95
C ALA A 7 -14.36 -36.74 -50.85
N GLY A 8 -15.51 -36.72 -50.19
CA GLY A 8 -16.80 -36.27 -50.73
C GLY A 8 -17.58 -35.49 -49.64
N CYS A 9 -17.92 -34.23 -49.90
CA CYS A 9 -18.62 -33.37 -48.93
C CYS A 9 -20.13 -33.65 -48.88
N GLY A 10 -20.72 -33.63 -47.68
CA GLY A 10 -22.16 -33.84 -47.47
C GLY A 10 -22.65 -33.29 -46.13
N THR A 11 -23.30 -32.14 -46.17
CA THR A 11 -23.86 -31.34 -45.06
C THR A 11 -24.66 -32.10 -44.00
N ALA A 12 -24.42 -31.79 -42.72
CA ALA A 12 -25.40 -31.90 -41.63
C ALA A 12 -25.27 -30.68 -40.71
N GLY A 13 -26.40 -30.16 -40.21
CA GLY A 13 -26.48 -28.82 -39.63
C GLY A 13 -25.91 -28.69 -38.22
N GLY A 14 -25.19 -27.60 -37.97
CA GLY A 14 -24.88 -27.09 -36.64
C GLY A 14 -25.31 -25.62 -36.56
N VAL A 15 -26.19 -25.30 -35.61
CA VAL A 15 -26.50 -23.90 -35.28
C VAL A 15 -25.21 -23.25 -34.78
N PRO A 16 -24.76 -22.10 -35.33
CA PRO A 16 -23.64 -21.38 -34.77
C PRO A 16 -24.08 -20.81 -33.42
N VAL A 17 -23.71 -21.49 -32.32
CA VAL A 17 -23.78 -20.88 -30.99
C VAL A 17 -22.83 -19.69 -31.03
N PRO A 18 -23.30 -18.44 -30.78
CA PRO A 18 -22.40 -17.31 -30.70
C PRO A 18 -21.42 -17.58 -29.58
N ARG A 19 -20.14 -17.79 -29.94
CA ARG A 19 -19.06 -17.82 -28.96
C ARG A 19 -18.97 -16.41 -28.41
N GLU A 20 -19.51 -16.20 -27.21
CA GLU A 20 -19.29 -14.95 -26.49
C GLU A 20 -17.80 -14.86 -26.12
N ASP A 21 -16.99 -14.38 -27.06
CA ASP A 21 -15.65 -13.86 -26.79
C ASP A 21 -15.78 -12.53 -26.03
N ARG A 22 -16.45 -12.57 -24.88
CA ARG A 22 -16.23 -11.63 -23.78
C ARG A 22 -14.93 -12.01 -23.09
N THR A 23 -13.83 -11.95 -23.84
CA THR A 23 -12.57 -11.50 -23.26
C THR A 23 -12.78 -10.03 -22.93
N SER A 24 -13.48 -9.77 -21.81
CA SER A 24 -13.50 -8.46 -21.19
C SER A 24 -12.06 -8.16 -20.82
N ALA A 25 -11.39 -7.38 -21.66
CA ALA A 25 -10.12 -6.77 -21.29
C ALA A 25 -10.31 -6.14 -19.91
N PRO A 26 -9.38 -6.33 -18.96
CA PRO A 26 -9.54 -5.78 -17.61
C PRO A 26 -9.79 -4.28 -17.76
N ALA A 27 -10.93 -3.82 -17.25
CA ALA A 27 -11.32 -2.43 -17.34
C ALA A 27 -10.19 -1.59 -16.73
N VAL A 28 -9.56 -0.73 -17.54
CA VAL A 28 -8.46 0.12 -17.08
C VAL A 28 -8.99 0.94 -15.91
N ALA A 29 -8.38 0.77 -14.74
CA ALA A 29 -8.84 1.43 -13.53
C ALA A 29 -8.83 2.96 -13.76
N PRO A 30 -9.95 3.66 -13.55
CA PRO A 30 -10.01 5.09 -13.81
C PRO A 30 -8.97 5.82 -12.97
N ARG A 31 -8.25 6.76 -13.58
CA ARG A 31 -7.29 7.63 -12.89
C ARG A 31 -8.04 8.42 -11.82
N VAL A 32 -7.50 8.44 -10.60
CA VAL A 32 -8.00 9.28 -9.51
C VAL A 32 -7.71 10.75 -9.84
N ASP A 33 -8.75 11.59 -9.85
CA ASP A 33 -8.59 13.04 -9.99
C ASP A 33 -8.47 13.75 -8.62
N PRO A 34 -8.01 15.03 -8.58
CA PRO A 34 -7.86 15.76 -7.33
C PRO A 34 -9.14 16.00 -6.53
N ALA A 35 -10.30 16.16 -7.19
CA ALA A 35 -11.58 16.40 -6.51
C ALA A 35 -12.11 15.12 -5.84
N THR A 36 -11.95 13.98 -6.52
CA THR A 36 -12.16 12.65 -5.97
C THR A 36 -11.27 12.40 -4.76
N ALA A 37 -9.98 12.75 -4.85
CA ALA A 37 -9.03 12.61 -3.75
C ALA A 37 -9.39 13.51 -2.54
N GLU A 38 -9.86 14.73 -2.76
CA GLU A 38 -10.32 15.65 -1.71
C GLU A 38 -11.61 15.14 -1.03
N GLN A 39 -12.59 14.69 -1.82
CA GLN A 39 -13.82 14.09 -1.29
C GLN A 39 -13.50 12.86 -0.44
N ALA A 40 -12.62 11.98 -0.93
CA ALA A 40 -12.15 10.80 -0.21
C ALA A 40 -11.37 11.15 1.06
N PHE A 41 -10.50 12.16 1.03
CA PHE A 41 -9.77 12.63 2.23
C PHE A 41 -10.73 13.12 3.33
N SER A 42 -11.87 13.69 2.95
CA SER A 42 -12.90 14.12 3.91
C SER A 42 -13.48 12.99 4.77
N LEU A 43 -13.30 11.71 4.38
CA LEU A 43 -13.63 10.50 5.16
C LEU A 43 -12.95 10.48 6.53
N LEU A 44 -11.77 11.10 6.68
CA LEU A 44 -11.07 11.17 7.98
C LEU A 44 -11.91 11.89 9.05
N ARG A 45 -12.81 12.80 8.66
CA ARG A 45 -13.79 13.42 9.57
C ARG A 45 -14.90 12.46 9.99
N GLN A 46 -15.29 11.54 9.10
CA GLN A 46 -16.28 10.50 9.39
C GLN A 46 -15.68 9.46 10.35
N LEU A 47 -14.43 9.05 10.13
CA LEU A 47 -13.66 8.23 11.07
C LEU A 47 -13.52 8.93 12.44
N ASP A 48 -13.13 10.21 12.50
CA ASP A 48 -13.11 11.00 13.76
C ASP A 48 -14.46 10.94 14.50
N GLY A 49 -15.57 10.98 13.76
CA GLY A 49 -16.92 10.81 14.31
C GLY A 49 -17.22 9.39 14.80
N ALA A 50 -16.87 8.37 14.02
CA ALA A 50 -17.07 6.96 14.38
C ALA A 50 -16.28 6.58 15.64
N TRP A 51 -15.00 6.96 15.70
CA TRP A 51 -14.13 6.77 16.87
C TRP A 51 -14.70 7.42 18.14
N LYS A 52 -15.20 8.67 18.05
CA LYS A 52 -15.85 9.35 19.19
C LYS A 52 -17.08 8.62 19.71
N ARG A 53 -17.88 8.05 18.81
CA ARG A 53 -19.09 7.29 19.16
C ARG A 53 -18.82 5.83 19.53
N ARG A 54 -17.57 5.36 19.42
CA ARG A 54 -17.18 3.93 19.52
C ARG A 54 -17.96 3.05 18.52
N ASP A 55 -18.22 3.61 17.35
CA ASP A 55 -18.99 3.01 16.27
C ASP A 55 -18.08 2.08 15.45
N CYS A 56 -17.78 0.90 16.01
CA CYS A 56 -16.81 -0.03 15.44
C CYS A 56 -17.27 -0.65 14.10
N ALA A 57 -18.58 -0.68 13.85
CA ALA A 57 -19.13 -1.02 12.54
C ALA A 57 -18.74 0.06 11.50
N ALA A 58 -18.98 1.35 11.78
CA ALA A 58 -18.55 2.41 10.88
C ALA A 58 -17.02 2.48 10.73
N VAL A 59 -16.23 2.25 11.80
CA VAL A 59 -14.76 2.18 11.68
C VAL A 59 -14.35 1.07 10.71
N ARG A 60 -14.91 -0.14 10.85
CA ARG A 60 -14.62 -1.29 9.96
C ARG A 60 -15.05 -1.03 8.52
N ASP A 61 -16.18 -0.36 8.30
CA ASP A 61 -16.74 -0.14 6.97
C ASP A 61 -16.08 1.05 6.24
N LEU A 62 -15.44 1.97 6.98
CA LEU A 62 -14.64 3.09 6.47
C LEU A 62 -13.14 2.77 6.31
N THR A 63 -12.69 1.58 6.74
CA THR A 63 -11.29 1.13 6.68
C THR A 63 -11.10 -0.09 5.78
N THR A 64 -9.88 -0.26 5.27
CA THR A 64 -9.46 -1.40 4.45
C THR A 64 -8.00 -1.77 4.71
N TRP A 65 -7.46 -2.76 4.00
CA TRP A 65 -6.06 -3.21 4.03
C TRP A 65 -5.47 -3.33 5.46
N ALA A 66 -4.48 -2.51 5.82
CA ALA A 66 -3.82 -2.57 7.14
C ALA A 66 -4.70 -1.96 8.23
N GLU A 67 -5.35 -0.82 7.94
CA GLU A 67 -6.28 -0.15 8.85
C GLU A 67 -7.46 -1.02 9.25
N ARG A 68 -8.00 -1.86 8.36
CA ARG A 68 -9.10 -2.77 8.72
C ARG A 68 -8.70 -3.79 9.80
N THR A 69 -7.44 -4.21 9.82
CA THR A 69 -6.90 -5.08 10.88
C THR A 69 -6.67 -4.32 12.17
N LEU A 70 -6.22 -3.07 12.09
CA LEU A 70 -5.84 -2.25 13.25
C LEU A 70 -7.04 -1.55 13.91
N GLY A 71 -7.83 -0.82 13.12
CA GLY A 71 -8.98 -0.03 13.57
C GLY A 71 -10.12 -0.86 14.14
N GLY A 72 -10.42 -2.03 13.54
CA GLY A 72 -11.48 -2.91 14.04
C GLY A 72 -11.26 -3.29 15.51
N ARG A 73 -10.06 -3.80 15.85
CA ARG A 73 -9.71 -4.19 17.23
C ARG A 73 -9.39 -3.02 18.15
N ALA A 74 -8.77 -1.95 17.64
CA ALA A 74 -8.50 -0.76 18.46
C ALA A 74 -9.80 -0.05 18.92
N CYS A 75 -10.90 -0.21 18.18
CA CYS A 75 -12.23 0.25 18.58
C CYS A 75 -12.83 -0.63 19.69
N GLU A 76 -12.77 -1.96 19.52
CA GLU A 76 -13.22 -2.94 20.52
C GLU A 76 -12.44 -2.84 21.85
N ALA A 77 -11.14 -2.53 21.80
CA ALA A 77 -10.26 -2.45 22.97
C ALA A 77 -10.49 -1.22 23.88
N THR A 78 -11.36 -0.27 23.51
CA THR A 78 -11.73 0.92 24.30
C THR A 78 -10.57 1.68 24.97
N GLY A 79 -9.53 2.04 24.20
CA GLY A 79 -8.46 2.87 24.74
C GLY A 79 -7.27 3.06 23.82
N ASN A 80 -7.37 3.98 22.87
CA ASN A 80 -6.20 4.56 22.21
C ASN A 80 -6.43 6.03 21.88
N GLY A 81 -5.33 6.80 21.86
CA GLY A 81 -5.35 8.22 21.61
C GLY A 81 -5.99 8.57 20.27
N ARG A 82 -6.92 9.53 20.30
CA ARG A 82 -7.59 10.05 19.11
C ARG A 82 -6.54 10.58 18.12
N PRO A 83 -6.54 10.12 16.84
CA PRO A 83 -5.69 10.72 15.82
C PRO A 83 -5.94 12.23 15.75
N ALA A 84 -4.86 13.02 15.67
CA ALA A 84 -4.99 14.45 15.46
C ALA A 84 -5.76 14.72 14.15
N ARG A 85 -6.57 15.78 14.10
CA ARG A 85 -7.31 16.13 12.89
C ARG A 85 -6.33 16.63 11.84
N PRO A 86 -6.16 15.92 10.70
CA PRO A 86 -5.22 16.34 9.68
C PRO A 86 -5.78 17.50 8.86
N ALA A 87 -4.89 18.41 8.46
CA ALA A 87 -5.17 19.54 7.58
C ALA A 87 -4.00 19.81 6.62
N ASP A 88 -4.18 20.76 5.71
CA ASP A 88 -3.28 21.08 4.58
C ASP A 88 -2.84 19.82 3.78
N PRO A 89 -3.78 19.19 3.04
CA PRO A 89 -3.50 17.97 2.28
C PRO A 89 -2.84 18.25 0.92
N VAL A 90 -1.74 17.56 0.66
CA VAL A 90 -1.14 17.44 -0.68
C VAL A 90 -1.42 16.02 -1.21
N TYR A 91 -2.19 15.94 -2.30
CA TYR A 91 -2.52 14.67 -2.95
C TYR A 91 -1.40 14.17 -3.86
N LEU A 92 -1.01 12.92 -3.66
CA LEU A 92 -0.05 12.17 -4.46
C LEU A 92 -0.85 11.10 -5.22
N LEU A 93 -1.10 11.37 -6.50
CA LEU A 93 -1.96 10.56 -7.37
C LEU A 93 -1.09 9.67 -8.26
N PRO A 94 -1.32 8.34 -8.33
CA PRO A 94 -0.65 7.49 -9.30
C PRO A 94 -1.20 7.73 -10.72
N ASP A 95 -0.44 7.36 -11.74
CA ASP A 95 -0.87 7.46 -13.14
C ASP A 95 -2.16 6.67 -13.43
N GLU A 96 -2.29 5.52 -12.77
CA GLU A 96 -3.39 4.57 -12.86
C GLU A 96 -3.61 3.89 -11.49
N GLY A 97 -4.87 3.57 -11.17
CA GLY A 97 -5.20 2.67 -10.07
C GLY A 97 -6.30 3.16 -9.13
N ASP A 98 -6.90 2.21 -8.44
CA ASP A 98 -7.86 2.28 -7.35
C ASP A 98 -7.26 2.71 -6.00
N TRP A 99 -6.21 3.55 -6.00
CA TRP A 99 -5.56 4.03 -4.77
C TRP A 99 -4.95 5.43 -4.95
N PHE A 100 -4.75 6.15 -3.85
CA PHE A 100 -3.90 7.34 -3.80
C PHE A 100 -3.33 7.55 -2.39
N ALA A 101 -2.37 8.47 -2.25
CA ALA A 101 -1.89 8.93 -0.95
C ALA A 101 -2.14 10.43 -0.74
N ALA A 102 -2.45 10.84 0.48
CA ALA A 102 -2.50 12.23 0.90
C ALA A 102 -1.44 12.48 1.97
N LEU A 103 -0.57 13.46 1.75
CA LEU A 103 0.28 14.03 2.78
C LEU A 103 -0.49 15.15 3.47
N ALA A 104 -0.93 14.93 4.70
CA ALA A 104 -1.39 16.05 5.54
C ALA A 104 -0.19 16.67 6.23
N ARG A 105 -0.06 18.00 6.18
CA ARG A 105 1.08 18.72 6.78
C ARG A 105 0.83 19.12 8.22
N GLU A 106 -0.42 19.41 8.57
CA GLU A 106 -0.82 19.85 9.91
C GLU A 106 -1.60 18.77 10.67
N PRO A 107 -1.47 18.71 12.02
CA PRO A 107 -0.53 19.47 12.86
C PRO A 107 0.90 18.91 12.85
N SER A 108 1.09 17.73 12.25
CA SER A 108 2.39 17.08 12.07
C SER A 108 2.36 16.28 10.77
N PRO A 109 3.39 16.37 9.90
CA PRO A 109 3.40 15.68 8.62
C PRO A 109 3.14 14.17 8.72
N ALA A 110 2.13 13.68 8.00
CA ALA A 110 1.80 12.26 7.92
C ALA A 110 1.16 11.88 6.59
N TYR A 111 1.47 10.68 6.11
CA TYR A 111 0.80 10.09 4.94
C TYR A 111 -0.43 9.27 5.35
N TYR A 112 -1.47 9.39 4.55
CA TYR A 112 -2.71 8.60 4.61
C TYR A 112 -2.94 7.95 3.26
N LEU A 113 -3.22 6.65 3.22
CA LEU A 113 -3.47 5.93 1.98
C LEU A 113 -4.95 5.57 1.86
N PHE A 114 -5.51 5.85 0.70
CA PHE A 114 -6.90 5.57 0.39
C PHE A 114 -6.99 4.58 -0.76
N PHE A 115 -7.97 3.69 -0.70
CA PHE A 115 -8.26 2.69 -1.73
C PHE A 115 -9.74 2.71 -2.08
N LEU A 116 -10.05 2.42 -3.34
CA LEU A 116 -11.41 2.28 -3.85
C LEU A 116 -11.81 0.79 -3.78
N GLU A 117 -12.57 0.41 -2.76
CA GLU A 117 -13.01 -0.97 -2.51
C GLU A 117 -14.55 -1.03 -2.54
N ASP A 118 -15.12 -1.92 -3.35
CA ASP A 118 -16.57 -2.03 -3.61
C ASP A 118 -17.20 -0.69 -4.04
N GLY A 119 -16.50 0.05 -4.91
CA GLY A 119 -16.95 1.37 -5.39
C GLY A 119 -16.92 2.49 -4.34
N ARG A 120 -16.31 2.26 -3.16
CA ARG A 120 -16.22 3.24 -2.08
C ARG A 120 -14.78 3.49 -1.65
N TRP A 121 -14.39 4.76 -1.51
CA TRP A 121 -13.11 5.12 -0.93
C TRP A 121 -13.07 4.77 0.57
N ARG A 122 -12.00 4.10 1.00
CA ARG A 122 -11.73 3.70 2.39
C ARG A 122 -10.29 4.03 2.76
N LEU A 123 -10.04 4.29 4.05
CA LEU A 123 -8.69 4.45 4.58
C LEU A 123 -8.01 3.08 4.67
N GLY A 124 -6.90 2.87 3.96
CA GLY A 124 -6.15 1.61 3.97
C GLY A 124 -4.93 1.59 4.90
N ALA A 125 -4.29 2.75 5.12
CA ALA A 125 -3.15 2.91 6.03
C ALA A 125 -3.01 4.37 6.50
N GLY A 126 -2.40 4.54 7.67
CA GLY A 126 -2.01 5.85 8.23
C GLY A 126 -2.82 6.34 9.44
N PRO A 127 -2.36 7.38 10.16
CA PRO A 127 -1.27 8.29 9.78
C PRO A 127 0.12 7.65 9.86
N VAL A 128 0.82 7.55 8.74
CA VAL A 128 2.25 7.18 8.71
C VAL A 128 3.07 8.44 8.97
N PRO A 129 3.66 8.63 10.17
CA PRO A 129 4.27 9.90 10.55
C PRO A 129 5.59 10.13 9.81
N VAL A 130 5.86 11.39 9.47
CA VAL A 130 7.07 11.83 8.77
C VAL A 130 7.82 12.82 9.68
N PRO A 131 8.84 12.37 10.44
CA PRO A 131 9.56 13.22 11.40
C PRO A 131 10.55 14.21 10.77
N GLY A 132 10.74 14.19 9.45
CA GLY A 132 11.62 15.09 8.70
C GLY A 132 10.87 15.84 7.59
N GLU A 133 11.61 16.44 6.64
CA GLU A 133 10.99 17.08 5.48
C GLU A 133 10.26 16.02 4.61
N PRO A 134 8.93 16.15 4.41
CA PRO A 134 8.21 15.27 3.50
C PRO A 134 8.53 15.61 2.04
N VAL A 135 8.18 14.71 1.12
CA VAL A 135 8.41 14.94 -0.32
C VAL A 135 7.57 16.10 -0.84
N ARG A 136 8.08 16.77 -1.88
CA ARG A 136 7.33 17.75 -2.66
C ARG A 136 6.42 17.03 -3.67
N LYS A 137 5.45 17.78 -4.19
CA LYS A 137 4.33 17.24 -4.97
C LYS A 137 4.80 16.62 -6.30
N ALA A 138 4.19 15.48 -6.62
CA ALA A 138 4.27 14.73 -7.88
C ALA A 138 4.71 15.54 -9.12
N GLY A 139 5.92 15.20 -9.59
CA GLY A 139 6.39 15.35 -10.96
C GLY A 139 6.93 14.01 -11.48
N ASP A 140 7.26 13.95 -12.77
CA ASP A 140 7.56 12.70 -13.45
C ASP A 140 8.83 11.98 -12.94
N ALA A 141 8.76 10.65 -12.89
CA ALA A 141 9.87 9.77 -12.57
C ALA A 141 10.20 8.85 -13.76
N PRO A 142 11.49 8.56 -14.06
CA PRO A 142 11.86 7.63 -15.12
C PRO A 142 11.20 6.25 -14.92
N SER A 143 10.67 5.65 -15.99
CA SER A 143 9.98 4.36 -15.91
C SER A 143 10.86 3.22 -15.36
N SER A 144 12.19 3.33 -15.51
CA SER A 144 13.18 2.45 -14.89
C SER A 144 13.18 2.54 -13.36
N LEU A 145 13.04 3.75 -12.81
CA LEU A 145 12.95 3.99 -11.37
C LEU A 145 11.61 3.48 -10.80
N VAL A 146 10.50 3.67 -11.53
CA VAL A 146 9.20 3.09 -11.17
C VAL A 146 9.24 1.56 -11.17
N ARG A 147 9.97 0.93 -12.10
CA ARG A 147 10.22 -0.53 -12.07
C ARG A 147 11.08 -0.96 -10.88
N GLN A 148 12.13 -0.21 -10.54
CA GLN A 148 12.96 -0.49 -9.35
C GLN A 148 12.20 -0.31 -8.03
N ALA A 149 11.30 0.67 -7.97
CA ALA A 149 10.42 0.92 -6.83
C ALA A 149 9.54 -0.29 -6.46
N ARG A 150 9.16 -1.13 -7.43
CA ARG A 150 8.44 -2.40 -7.19
C ARG A 150 9.21 -3.42 -6.35
N LEU A 151 10.54 -3.30 -6.29
CA LEU A 151 11.40 -4.18 -5.49
C LEU A 151 11.59 -3.68 -4.05
N VAL A 152 11.13 -2.48 -3.69
CA VAL A 152 11.32 -1.90 -2.35
C VAL A 152 10.79 -2.81 -1.23
N PRO A 153 9.56 -3.38 -1.30
CA PRO A 153 9.08 -4.26 -0.23
C PRO A 153 9.96 -5.50 -0.06
N GLN A 154 10.39 -6.11 -1.17
CA GLN A 154 11.31 -7.26 -1.14
C GLN A 154 12.70 -6.90 -0.60
N ARG A 155 13.15 -5.66 -0.78
CA ARG A 155 14.40 -5.14 -0.18
C ARG A 155 14.23 -4.85 1.32
N HIS A 156 13.09 -4.33 1.77
CA HIS A 156 12.77 -4.23 3.20
C HIS A 156 12.75 -5.62 3.86
N LEU A 157 12.03 -6.59 3.28
CA LEU A 157 11.97 -7.96 3.78
C LEU A 157 13.37 -8.57 3.87
N THR A 158 14.10 -8.60 2.76
CA THR A 158 15.47 -9.13 2.69
C THR A 158 16.39 -8.49 3.74
N TYR A 159 16.31 -7.17 3.94
CA TYR A 159 17.14 -6.48 4.93
C TYR A 159 16.82 -6.88 6.38
N LEU A 160 15.57 -7.22 6.67
CA LEU A 160 15.12 -7.60 8.01
C LEU A 160 15.31 -9.09 8.31
N THR A 161 15.32 -9.95 7.29
CA THR A 161 15.53 -11.40 7.42
C THR A 161 16.98 -11.84 7.22
N ASP A 162 17.82 -11.01 6.59
CA ASP A 162 19.28 -11.21 6.48
C ASP A 162 20.05 -10.16 7.31
N PRO A 163 20.20 -10.36 8.64
CA PRO A 163 20.92 -9.43 9.50
C PRO A 163 22.43 -9.39 9.25
N ALA A 164 23.00 -10.40 8.61
CA ALA A 164 24.40 -10.38 8.15
C ALA A 164 24.57 -9.44 6.93
N GLY A 165 23.52 -9.31 6.11
CA GLY A 165 23.49 -8.53 4.89
C GLY A 165 24.34 -9.14 3.78
N VAL A 166 24.32 -10.48 3.69
CA VAL A 166 24.86 -11.28 2.58
C VAL A 166 24.24 -10.86 1.25
N ALA A 167 22.93 -10.58 1.25
CA ALA A 167 22.19 -10.06 0.10
C ALA A 167 22.49 -8.59 -0.26
N GLY A 168 23.42 -7.92 0.45
CA GLY A 168 23.94 -6.61 0.10
C GLY A 168 22.99 -5.42 0.26
N VAL A 169 21.73 -5.62 0.70
CA VAL A 169 20.80 -4.52 0.98
C VAL A 169 21.26 -3.75 2.22
N ARG A 170 21.37 -2.43 2.11
CA ARG A 170 21.81 -1.54 3.20
C ARG A 170 20.94 -0.27 3.22
N PHE A 171 20.66 0.22 4.43
CA PHE A 171 19.96 1.48 4.70
C PHE A 171 20.94 2.48 5.36
N PRO A 172 20.77 3.80 5.15
CA PRO A 172 21.68 4.80 5.70
C PRO A 172 21.61 4.89 7.24
N PRO A 173 22.66 5.40 7.92
CA PRO A 173 22.57 5.74 9.34
C PRO A 173 21.39 6.67 9.62
N GLY A 174 20.68 6.44 10.73
CA GLY A 174 19.46 7.19 11.08
C GLY A 174 18.17 6.68 10.43
N ASP A 175 18.23 5.79 9.45
CA ASP A 175 17.02 5.27 8.80
C ASP A 175 16.16 4.41 9.76
N PRO A 176 14.82 4.63 9.84
CA PRO A 176 13.88 3.84 10.63
C PRO A 176 14.02 2.31 10.48
N LEU A 177 14.37 1.80 9.29
CA LEU A 177 14.55 0.35 9.07
C LEU A 177 15.73 -0.22 9.87
N ARG A 178 16.75 0.59 10.17
CA ARG A 178 17.88 0.15 11.03
C ARG A 178 17.49 0.03 12.49
N ALA A 179 16.54 0.84 12.95
CA ALA A 179 15.94 0.67 14.28
C ALA A 179 15.04 -0.58 14.29
N LEU A 180 14.22 -0.77 13.24
CA LEU A 180 13.37 -1.95 13.10
C LEU A 180 14.16 -3.26 13.07
N LEU A 181 15.30 -3.31 12.38
CA LEU A 181 16.18 -4.48 12.36
C LEU A 181 16.66 -4.88 13.76
N LYS A 182 17.03 -3.91 14.62
CA LYS A 182 17.43 -4.18 16.01
C LYS A 182 16.28 -4.79 16.81
N ASP A 183 15.07 -4.28 16.62
CA ASP A 183 13.87 -4.80 17.27
C ASP A 183 13.50 -6.22 16.80
N VAL A 184 13.54 -6.47 15.49
CA VAL A 184 13.26 -7.78 14.87
C VAL A 184 14.27 -8.83 15.34
N THR A 185 15.56 -8.51 15.29
CA THR A 185 16.63 -9.43 15.71
C THR A 185 16.65 -9.65 17.22
N GLY A 186 16.60 -8.58 18.01
CA GLY A 186 16.66 -8.65 19.47
C GLY A 186 15.46 -9.35 20.10
N ARG A 187 14.27 -9.24 19.48
CA ARG A 187 13.03 -9.88 19.97
C ARG A 187 12.67 -11.19 19.25
N ARG A 188 13.46 -11.60 18.24
CA ARG A 188 13.23 -12.76 17.36
C ARG A 188 11.81 -12.76 16.78
N ALA A 189 11.58 -11.85 15.84
CA ALA A 189 10.36 -11.79 15.07
C ALA A 189 10.54 -12.38 13.67
N ASP A 190 9.55 -13.14 13.22
CA ASP A 190 9.38 -13.50 11.82
C ASP A 190 8.80 -12.30 11.07
N VAL A 191 9.21 -12.09 9.82
CA VAL A 191 8.87 -10.93 8.99
C VAL A 191 8.23 -11.39 7.69
N GLU A 192 7.07 -10.83 7.36
CA GLU A 192 6.34 -11.12 6.13
C GLU A 192 5.91 -9.81 5.43
N LEU A 193 5.74 -9.84 4.11
CA LEU A 193 5.04 -8.75 3.41
C LEU A 193 3.54 -8.78 3.73
N TYR A 194 2.96 -7.63 4.05
CA TYR A 194 1.53 -7.49 4.29
C TYR A 194 0.81 -7.00 3.02
N GLY A 195 0.28 -7.95 2.26
CA GLY A 195 -0.35 -7.71 0.96
C GLY A 195 0.62 -7.92 -0.20
N THR A 196 0.08 -7.84 -1.43
CA THR A 196 0.79 -8.24 -2.67
C THR A 196 1.06 -7.09 -3.63
N ARG A 197 0.56 -5.89 -3.34
CA ARG A 197 0.59 -4.73 -4.24
C ARG A 197 1.70 -3.76 -3.86
N THR A 198 2.55 -3.38 -4.81
CA THR A 198 3.40 -2.20 -4.67
C THR A 198 2.58 -0.94 -4.90
N LEU A 199 2.68 0.02 -3.97
CA LEU A 199 2.03 1.32 -4.05
C LEU A 199 3.11 2.37 -4.29
N ALA A 200 3.39 2.67 -5.56
CA ALA A 200 4.47 3.57 -5.96
C ALA A 200 3.92 4.79 -6.69
N VAL A 201 4.33 5.99 -6.28
CA VAL A 201 3.91 7.27 -6.87
C VAL A 201 5.13 8.14 -7.18
N PRO A 202 5.25 8.71 -8.39
CA PRO A 202 6.25 9.75 -8.70
C PRO A 202 6.05 10.97 -7.80
N VAL A 203 7.14 11.57 -7.29
CA VAL A 203 7.07 12.68 -6.32
C VAL A 203 7.92 13.87 -6.73
N GLU A 204 9.23 13.69 -6.87
CA GLU A 204 10.15 14.75 -7.28
C GLU A 204 10.93 14.27 -8.51
N ALA A 205 11.56 15.19 -9.25
CA ALA A 205 12.32 14.86 -10.46
C ALA A 205 13.34 13.75 -10.18
N GLY A 206 13.12 12.56 -10.74
CA GLY A 206 13.98 11.39 -10.51
C GLY A 206 13.83 10.71 -9.14
N SER A 207 12.68 10.85 -8.47
CA SER A 207 12.35 10.16 -7.22
C SER A 207 10.94 9.56 -7.20
N VAL A 208 10.80 8.38 -6.61
CA VAL A 208 9.52 7.66 -6.43
C VAL A 208 9.30 7.41 -4.95
N LEU A 209 8.12 7.72 -4.43
CA LEU A 209 7.70 7.33 -3.09
C LEU A 209 6.97 5.99 -3.16
N VAL A 210 7.40 5.04 -2.35
CA VAL A 210 6.77 3.72 -2.21
C VAL A 210 6.15 3.60 -0.85
N PHE A 211 4.92 3.10 -0.81
CA PHE A 211 4.27 2.66 0.39
C PHE A 211 4.11 1.14 0.39
N ASP A 212 4.37 0.55 1.54
CA ASP A 212 4.24 -0.87 1.78
C ASP A 212 4.00 -1.14 3.27
N ALA A 213 3.67 -2.39 3.59
CA ALA A 213 3.51 -2.82 4.96
C ALA A 213 4.13 -4.20 5.18
N LEU A 214 4.59 -4.42 6.41
CA LEU A 214 5.13 -5.69 6.90
C LEU A 214 4.28 -6.20 8.05
N ARG A 215 4.18 -7.52 8.16
CA ARG A 215 3.71 -8.21 9.36
C ARG A 215 4.92 -8.71 10.13
N LEU A 216 4.96 -8.44 11.43
CA LEU A 216 5.98 -8.94 12.36
C LEU A 216 5.33 -9.87 13.37
N THR A 217 5.70 -11.15 13.36
CA THR A 217 5.17 -12.15 14.30
C THR A 217 6.24 -12.48 15.32
N TYR A 218 6.00 -12.16 16.59
CA TYR A 218 6.97 -12.38 17.67
C TYR A 218 6.81 -13.76 18.29
N LYS A 219 7.90 -14.31 18.87
CA LYS A 219 7.82 -15.47 19.75
C LYS A 219 6.74 -15.24 20.83
N GLY A 220 5.73 -16.11 20.86
CA GLY A 220 4.52 -15.94 21.68
C GLY A 220 3.26 -15.50 20.92
N GLY A 221 3.31 -15.38 19.58
CA GLY A 221 2.11 -15.22 18.72
C GLY A 221 1.52 -13.81 18.63
N ARG A 222 2.09 -12.85 19.37
CA ARG A 222 1.73 -11.43 19.28
C ARG A 222 2.24 -10.85 17.95
N THR A 223 1.38 -10.16 17.20
CA THR A 223 1.67 -9.64 15.86
C THR A 223 1.61 -8.13 15.81
N ASP A 224 2.58 -7.49 15.16
CA ASP A 224 2.55 -6.08 14.78
C ASP A 224 2.40 -5.94 13.26
N LEU A 225 1.73 -4.87 12.82
CA LEU A 225 1.84 -4.35 11.46
C LEU A 225 2.74 -3.12 11.46
N VAL A 226 3.60 -3.03 10.44
CA VAL A 226 4.49 -1.89 10.21
C VAL A 226 4.22 -1.34 8.83
N GLU A 227 3.65 -0.14 8.75
CA GLU A 227 3.43 0.61 7.52
C GLU A 227 4.58 1.58 7.29
N MET A 228 5.03 1.70 6.05
CA MET A 228 6.21 2.47 5.69
C MET A 228 5.96 3.37 4.49
N ALA A 229 6.71 4.47 4.44
CA ALA A 229 6.78 5.37 3.30
C ALA A 229 8.26 5.57 2.95
N THR A 230 8.74 4.97 1.86
CA THR A 230 10.15 4.90 1.49
C THR A 230 10.41 5.61 0.16
N LEU A 231 11.32 6.57 0.18
CA LEU A 231 11.77 7.29 -1.00
C LEU A 231 12.85 6.48 -1.73
N VAL A 232 12.67 6.31 -3.04
CA VAL A 232 13.66 5.78 -3.97
C VAL A 232 14.15 6.92 -4.84
N GLY A 233 15.41 7.32 -4.64
CA GLY A 233 16.05 8.39 -5.41
C GLY A 233 17.04 7.88 -6.45
N ALA A 234 17.72 8.82 -7.10
CA ALA A 234 18.79 8.55 -8.05
C ALA A 234 19.85 7.55 -7.50
N GLY A 235 20.30 6.63 -8.36
CA GLY A 235 21.21 5.55 -7.97
C GLY A 235 20.56 4.45 -7.12
N ASN A 236 19.22 4.33 -7.13
CA ASN A 236 18.46 3.29 -6.41
C ASN A 236 18.71 3.29 -4.88
N LYS A 237 18.98 4.49 -4.35
CA LYS A 237 19.16 4.75 -2.91
C LYS A 237 17.80 4.76 -2.22
N LEU A 238 17.68 4.00 -1.13
CA LEU A 238 16.48 3.93 -0.30
C LEU A 238 16.62 4.84 0.92
N ARG A 239 15.56 5.56 1.26
CA ARG A 239 15.42 6.31 2.52
C ARG A 239 14.00 6.20 3.03
N THR A 240 13.80 5.55 4.17
CA THR A 240 12.50 5.47 4.83
C THR A 240 12.17 6.83 5.43
N LEU A 241 11.11 7.47 4.93
CA LEU A 241 10.67 8.80 5.38
C LEU A 241 9.74 8.72 6.58
N GLY A 242 8.93 7.67 6.65
CA GLY A 242 7.94 7.47 7.70
C GLY A 242 7.72 5.99 7.97
N LEU A 243 7.44 5.68 9.24
CA LEU A 243 7.19 4.32 9.72
C LEU A 243 6.16 4.39 10.84
N ARG A 244 5.00 3.75 10.66
CA ARG A 244 4.03 3.51 11.73
C ARG A 244 4.06 2.04 12.11
N ARG A 245 4.18 1.76 13.40
CA ARG A 245 4.04 0.41 13.95
C ARG A 245 2.83 0.37 14.87
N ALA A 246 1.96 -0.60 14.65
CA ALA A 246 0.75 -0.80 15.44
C ALA A 246 0.53 -2.30 15.72
N ARG A 247 -0.05 -2.61 16.87
CA ARG A 247 -0.32 -3.98 17.29
C ARG A 247 -1.58 -4.51 16.58
N ALA A 248 -1.48 -5.69 15.97
CA ALA A 248 -2.58 -6.37 15.29
C ALA A 248 -3.23 -7.49 16.13
N SER A 249 -2.48 -8.08 17.07
CA SER A 249 -2.95 -9.10 18.02
C SER A 249 -2.27 -9.00 19.38
#